data_AF-A0A2T6DPB4-F1
#
_entry.id   AF-A0A2T6DPB4-F1
#
_cell.length_a   1.000
_cell.length_b   1.000
_cell.length_c   1.000
_cell.angle_alpha   90.00
_cell.angle_beta   90.00
_cell.angle_gamma   90.00
#
_symmetry.space_group_name_H-M   'P 1'
#
loop_
_entity.id
_entity.type
_entity.pdbx_description
1 polymer ?
#
loop_
_entity_poly.entity_id
_entity_poly.type
_entity_poly.pdbx_seq_one_letter_code
_entity_poly.pdbx_strand_id
1 'polypeptide(L)'
;MRRTRTDKRQLQESCAWLRVHWNPTNLDVPEHLREQWMYEADGDHANPEGFQLAVFTFGFMQHDVVSNQVPAGEKRSYSGNRLLALFSRWQLKLALAEVHSRTHLRTKPLPLFDFADDEQVEVWPEGDPATDPCG
;
A
#
# COMPACT_ATOMS: atom_id res chain seq x y z
N MET A 1 -5.03 -26.99 -8.04
CA MET A 1 -4.32 -26.01 -8.90
C MET A 1 -5.27 -25.42 -9.95
N ARG A 2 -6.01 -24.35 -9.60
CA ARG A 2 -6.91 -23.59 -10.50
C ARG A 2 -6.74 -22.06 -10.31
N ARG A 3 -5.62 -21.62 -9.70
CA ARG A 3 -5.37 -20.23 -9.26
C ARG A 3 -4.90 -19.28 -10.38
N THR A 4 -4.34 -19.78 -11.48
CA THR A 4 -3.53 -18.94 -12.40
C THR A 4 -4.27 -17.90 -13.25
N ARG A 5 -5.57 -18.05 -13.54
CA ARG A 5 -6.30 -17.08 -14.39
C ARG A 5 -6.87 -15.89 -13.62
N THR A 6 -7.36 -16.13 -12.41
CA THR A 6 -7.93 -15.10 -11.53
C THR A 6 -6.83 -14.18 -11.02
N ASP A 7 -5.73 -14.75 -10.52
CA ASP A 7 -4.58 -14.00 -10.01
C ASP A 7 -3.96 -13.10 -11.09
N LYS A 8 -3.88 -13.59 -12.34
CA LYS A 8 -3.37 -12.80 -13.47
C LYS A 8 -4.25 -11.59 -13.77
N ARG A 9 -5.58 -11.75 -13.75
CA ARG A 9 -6.53 -10.67 -14.01
C ARG A 9 -6.47 -9.62 -12.88
N GLN A 10 -6.49 -10.07 -11.63
CA GLN A 10 -6.37 -9.19 -10.46
C GLN A 10 -5.04 -8.41 -10.49
N LEU A 11 -3.94 -9.06 -10.88
CA LEU A 11 -2.64 -8.40 -10.96
C LEU A 11 -2.63 -7.36 -12.07
N GLN A 12 -3.21 -7.67 -13.22
CA GLN A 12 -3.34 -6.72 -14.32
C GLN A 12 -4.17 -5.50 -13.93
N GLU A 13 -5.30 -5.71 -13.24
CA GLU A 13 -6.15 -4.63 -12.75
C GLU A 13 -5.41 -3.75 -11.73
N SER A 14 -4.73 -4.37 -10.77
CA SER A 14 -3.95 -3.69 -9.75
C SER A 14 -2.84 -2.84 -10.36
N CYS A 15 -2.07 -3.41 -11.30
CA CYS A 15 -1.04 -2.69 -12.03
C CYS A 15 -1.60 -1.58 -12.92
N ALA A 16 -2.77 -1.78 -13.55
CA ALA A 16 -3.41 -0.75 -14.36
C ALA A 16 -3.81 0.45 -13.51
N TRP A 17 -4.39 0.23 -12.33
CA TRP A 17 -4.72 1.31 -11.40
C TRP A 17 -3.47 2.05 -10.92
N LEU A 18 -2.42 1.32 -10.51
CA LEU A 18 -1.16 1.91 -10.03
C LEU A 18 -0.44 2.75 -11.09
N ARG A 19 -0.51 2.37 -12.37
CA ARG A 19 0.08 3.17 -13.47
C ARG A 19 -0.54 4.55 -13.61
N VAL A 20 -1.84 4.67 -13.31
CA VAL A 20 -2.59 5.93 -13.40
C VAL A 20 -2.40 6.76 -12.13
N HIS A 21 -2.31 6.11 -10.97
CA HIS A 21 -2.18 6.75 -9.66
C HIS A 21 -0.76 6.55 -9.13
N TRP A 22 0.17 7.42 -9.56
CA TRP A 22 1.59 7.27 -9.24
C TRP A 22 1.97 7.75 -7.83
N ASN A 23 1.17 8.64 -7.22
CA ASN A 23 1.33 9.09 -5.83
C ASN A 23 -0.02 9.06 -5.07
N PRO A 24 -0.63 7.87 -4.89
CA PRO A 24 -1.89 7.76 -4.19
C PRO A 24 -1.68 7.81 -2.67
N THR A 25 -2.72 8.16 -1.94
CA THR A 25 -2.84 7.90 -0.51
C THR A 25 -3.53 6.56 -0.24
N ASN A 26 -3.49 6.10 1.00
CA ASN A 26 -4.21 4.90 1.43
C ASN A 26 -5.73 5.02 1.28
N LEU A 27 -6.29 6.23 1.34
CA LEU A 27 -7.73 6.47 1.17
C LEU A 27 -8.18 6.55 -0.30
N ASP A 28 -7.24 6.74 -1.23
CA ASP A 28 -7.55 6.77 -2.67
C ASP A 28 -7.77 5.37 -3.26
N VAL A 29 -7.31 4.32 -2.57
CA VAL A 29 -7.39 2.94 -3.05
C VAL A 29 -8.86 2.47 -3.03
N PRO A 30 -9.44 2.08 -4.19
CA PRO A 30 -10.78 1.51 -4.24
C PRO A 30 -10.94 0.31 -3.30
N GLU A 31 -12.08 0.21 -2.62
CA GLU A 31 -12.32 -0.85 -1.62
C GLU A 31 -12.03 -2.25 -2.16
N HIS A 32 -12.49 -2.57 -3.38
CA HIS A 32 -12.30 -3.88 -3.97
C HIS A 32 -10.83 -4.20 -4.28
N LEU A 33 -9.99 -3.20 -4.56
CA LEU A 33 -8.55 -3.39 -4.73
C LEU A 33 -7.86 -3.53 -3.38
N ARG A 34 -8.25 -2.71 -2.40
CA ARG A 34 -7.72 -2.80 -1.04
C ARG A 34 -7.95 -4.18 -0.44
N GLU A 35 -9.17 -4.72 -0.55
CA GLU A 35 -9.50 -6.08 -0.08
C GLU A 35 -8.61 -7.15 -0.74
N GLN A 36 -8.33 -7.01 -2.04
CA GLN A 36 -7.43 -7.95 -2.73
C GLN A 36 -5.97 -7.82 -2.26
N TRP A 37 -5.53 -6.60 -1.98
CA TRP A 37 -4.14 -6.27 -1.67
C TRP A 37 -3.76 -6.54 -0.21
N MET A 38 -4.76 -6.60 0.67
CA MET A 38 -4.54 -7.00 2.04
C MET A 38 -4.06 -8.46 2.09
N TYR A 39 -2.96 -8.65 2.81
CA TYR A 39 -2.36 -9.96 3.00
C TYR A 39 -3.01 -10.62 4.21
N GLU A 40 -3.70 -11.72 3.95
CA GLU A 40 -4.19 -12.62 4.99
C GLU A 40 -3.24 -13.81 5.06
N ALA A 41 -2.64 -14.04 6.23
CA ALA A 41 -1.74 -15.17 6.41
C ALA A 41 -2.56 -16.47 6.46
N ASP A 42 -2.54 -17.24 5.37
CA ASP A 42 -3.08 -18.59 5.35
C ASP A 42 -2.08 -19.57 6.02
N GLY A 43 -2.24 -19.82 7.31
CA GLY A 43 -1.50 -20.85 8.06
C GLY A 43 -0.17 -20.40 8.69
N ASP A 44 0.78 -21.33 8.86
CA ASP A 44 2.05 -21.13 9.61
C ASP A 44 3.12 -20.33 8.84
N HIS A 45 2.85 -19.87 7.62
CA HIS A 45 3.80 -19.08 6.84
C HIS A 45 3.68 -17.58 7.15
N ALA A 46 4.56 -17.10 8.02
CA ALA A 46 4.62 -15.70 8.45
C ALA A 46 5.13 -14.71 7.38
N ASN A 47 5.75 -15.19 6.28
CA ASN A 47 6.31 -14.33 5.26
C ASN A 47 5.33 -14.11 4.10
N PRO A 48 5.11 -12.85 3.67
CA PRO A 48 4.24 -12.56 2.54
C PRO A 48 4.86 -13.09 1.23
N GLU A 49 4.11 -13.89 0.49
CA GLU A 49 4.48 -14.38 -0.84
C GLU A 49 3.33 -14.20 -1.84
N GLY A 50 3.66 -14.22 -3.13
CA GLY A 50 2.65 -14.23 -4.19
C GLY A 50 2.10 -12.86 -4.57
N PHE A 51 0.77 -12.78 -4.74
CA PHE A 51 0.07 -11.69 -5.41
C PHE A 51 0.30 -10.32 -4.75
N GLN A 52 0.11 -10.22 -3.44
CA GLN A 52 0.20 -8.96 -2.69
C GLN A 52 1.61 -8.39 -2.75
N LEU A 53 2.63 -9.24 -2.59
CA LEU A 53 4.03 -8.82 -2.69
C LEU A 53 4.36 -8.33 -4.11
N ALA A 54 3.80 -8.95 -5.15
CA ALA A 54 3.97 -8.50 -6.53
C ALA A 54 3.32 -7.12 -6.78
N VAL A 55 2.10 -6.90 -6.27
CA VAL A 55 1.41 -5.60 -6.35
C VAL A 55 2.21 -4.51 -5.64
N PHE A 56 2.60 -4.77 -4.39
CA PHE A 56 3.43 -3.85 -3.60
C PHE A 56 4.73 -3.50 -4.33
N THR A 57 5.46 -4.52 -4.80
CA THR A 57 6.77 -4.32 -5.44
C THR A 57 6.62 -3.47 -6.70
N PHE A 58 5.59 -3.73 -7.52
CA PHE A 58 5.30 -2.93 -8.70
C PHE A 58 5.00 -1.47 -8.34
N GLY A 59 4.10 -1.23 -7.39
CA GLY A 59 3.73 0.13 -6.96
C GLY A 59 4.91 0.89 -6.36
N PHE A 60 5.68 0.25 -5.48
CA PHE A 60 6.86 0.82 -4.87
C PHE A 60 7.94 1.19 -5.90
N MET A 61 8.24 0.30 -6.85
CA MET A 61 9.22 0.59 -7.91
C MET A 61 8.77 1.73 -8.80
N GLN A 62 7.48 1.77 -9.17
CA GLN A 62 6.95 2.86 -9.97
C GLN A 62 7.07 4.20 -9.23
N HIS A 63 6.70 4.24 -7.95
CA HIS A 63 6.85 5.42 -7.11
C HIS A 63 8.33 5.85 -7.00
N ASP A 64 9.26 4.93 -6.71
CA ASP A 64 10.69 5.24 -6.61
C ASP A 64 11.26 5.85 -7.89
N VAL A 65 10.95 5.25 -9.05
CA VAL A 65 11.46 5.72 -10.34
C VAL A 65 10.96 7.12 -10.65
N VAL A 66 9.68 7.40 -10.37
CA VAL A 66 9.06 8.71 -10.64
C VAL A 66 9.57 9.76 -9.65
N SER A 67 9.47 9.49 -8.35
CA SER A 67 9.79 10.45 -7.28
C SER A 67 11.28 10.79 -7.23
N ASN A 68 12.17 9.84 -7.57
CA ASN A 68 13.61 10.06 -7.60
C ASN A 68 14.16 10.37 -9.02
N GLN A 69 13.30 10.55 -10.02
CA GLN A 69 13.68 10.86 -11.40
C GLN A 69 14.76 9.92 -11.97
N VAL A 70 14.64 8.62 -11.69
CA VAL A 70 15.67 7.63 -12.03
C VAL A 70 15.81 7.53 -13.56
N PRO A 71 17.02 7.73 -14.13
CA PRO A 71 17.23 7.64 -15.57
C PRO A 71 16.96 6.24 -16.15
N ALA A 72 16.54 6.20 -17.41
CA ALA A 72 16.30 4.95 -18.12
C ALA A 72 17.57 4.11 -18.22
N GLY A 73 17.46 2.82 -17.87
CA GLY A 73 18.57 1.87 -17.91
C GLY A 73 19.41 1.81 -16.63
N GLU A 74 19.16 2.69 -15.65
CA GLU A 74 19.77 2.56 -14.34
C GLU A 74 19.18 1.40 -13.54
N LYS A 75 20.05 0.69 -12.81
CA LYS A 75 19.66 -0.42 -11.96
C LYS A 75 19.45 0.08 -10.53
N ARG A 76 18.29 -0.24 -9.96
CA ARG A 76 17.98 -0.08 -8.54
C ARG A 76 18.06 -1.44 -7.87
N SER A 77 18.69 -1.50 -6.70
CA SER A 77 18.78 -2.72 -5.90
C SER A 77 18.18 -2.48 -4.53
N TYR A 78 17.34 -3.42 -4.10
CA TYR A 78 16.67 -3.41 -2.81
C TYR A 78 16.97 -4.72 -2.10
N SER A 79 17.36 -4.65 -0.84
CA SER A 79 17.49 -5.86 -0.03
C SER A 79 16.11 -6.44 0.28
N GLY A 80 16.01 -7.77 0.32
CA GLY A 80 14.75 -8.46 0.64
C GLY A 80 14.17 -8.01 1.99
N ASN A 81 15.02 -7.86 3.01
CA ASN A 81 14.60 -7.40 4.34
C ASN A 81 13.99 -5.99 4.31
N ARG A 82 14.56 -5.08 3.50
CA ARG A 82 14.00 -3.73 3.34
C ARG A 82 12.64 -3.80 2.64
N LEU A 83 12.50 -4.61 1.59
CA LEU A 83 11.21 -4.77 0.91
C LEU A 83 10.14 -5.34 1.83
N LEU A 84 10.48 -6.33 2.66
CA LEU A 84 9.53 -6.90 3.64
C LEU A 84 9.13 -5.89 4.72
N ALA A 85 10.09 -5.10 5.23
CA ALA A 85 9.78 -4.04 6.19
C ALA A 85 8.84 -2.98 5.59
N LEU A 86 9.11 -2.54 4.36
CA LEU A 86 8.25 -1.59 3.66
C LEU A 86 6.87 -2.20 3.31
N PHE A 87 6.83 -3.48 2.97
CA PHE A 87 5.58 -4.20 2.74
C PHE A 87 4.70 -4.21 4.00
N SER A 88 5.26 -4.51 5.17
CA SER A 88 4.51 -4.48 6.44
C SER A 88 3.96 -3.09 6.74
N ARG A 89 4.73 -2.03 6.46
CA ARG A 89 4.26 -0.65 6.59
C ARG A 89 3.13 -0.33 5.60
N TRP A 90 3.24 -0.83 4.38
CA TRP A 90 2.19 -0.69 3.36
C TRP A 90 0.90 -1.40 3.79
N GLN A 91 0.99 -2.61 4.37
CA GLN A 91 -0.16 -3.33 4.92
C GLN A 91 -0.84 -2.55 6.05
N LEU A 92 -0.08 -1.90 6.94
CA LEU A 92 -0.64 -1.03 7.97
C LEU A 92 -1.46 0.13 7.37
N LYS A 93 -0.96 0.76 6.31
CA LYS A 93 -1.67 1.85 5.61
C LYS A 93 -2.99 1.38 5.00
N LEU A 94 -3.00 0.20 4.38
CA LEU A 94 -4.23 -0.41 3.85
C LEU A 94 -5.23 -0.71 4.97
N ALA A 95 -4.78 -1.27 6.09
CA ALA A 95 -5.63 -1.52 7.26
C ALA A 95 -6.22 -0.22 7.83
N LEU A 96 -5.46 0.88 7.87
CA LEU A 96 -5.97 2.19 8.29
C LEU A 96 -7.06 2.72 7.36
N ALA A 97 -6.95 2.47 6.06
CA ALA A 97 -8.00 2.81 5.11
C ALA A 97 -9.24 1.94 5.29
N GLU A 98 -9.07 0.66 5.63
CA GLU A 98 -10.19 -0.22 5.97
C GLU A 98 -10.93 0.28 7.22
N VAL A 99 -10.20 0.55 8.31
CA VAL A 99 -10.75 1.13 9.54
C VAL A 99 -11.50 2.42 9.25
N HIS A 100 -10.92 3.30 8.42
CA HIS A 100 -11.58 4.54 7.99
C HIS A 100 -12.93 4.27 7.33
N SER A 101 -13.00 3.30 6.42
CA SER A 101 -14.22 3.02 5.66
C SER A 101 -15.28 2.23 6.41
N ARG A 102 -14.88 1.38 7.38
CA ARG A 102 -15.77 0.41 8.04
C ARG A 102 -16.17 0.80 9.45
N THR A 103 -15.55 1.84 10.02
CA THR A 103 -15.79 2.26 11.39
C THR A 103 -16.11 3.75 11.46
N HIS A 104 -16.44 4.22 12.66
CA HIS A 104 -16.59 5.64 12.97
C HIS A 104 -15.23 6.34 13.16
N LEU A 105 -14.11 5.61 13.15
CA LEU A 105 -12.79 6.21 13.22
C LEU A 105 -12.41 6.75 11.84
N ARG A 106 -11.80 7.92 11.84
CA ARG A 106 -11.26 8.58 10.65
C ARG A 106 -9.75 8.62 10.79
N THR A 107 -9.08 8.50 9.65
CA THR A 107 -7.62 8.47 9.56
C THR A 107 -7.18 9.55 8.58
N LYS A 108 -6.05 10.18 8.87
CA LYS A 108 -5.42 11.11 7.93
C LYS A 108 -4.97 10.37 6.66
N PRO A 109 -5.14 10.94 5.46
CA PRO A 109 -4.57 10.36 4.25
C PRO A 109 -3.05 10.24 4.38
N LEU A 110 -2.53 9.04 4.16
CA LEU A 110 -1.10 8.74 4.17
C LEU A 110 -0.65 8.35 2.76
N PRO A 111 0.48 8.89 2.24
CA PRO A 111 1.03 8.45 0.96
C PRO A 111 1.24 6.94 0.94
N LEU A 112 0.81 6.25 -0.12
CA LEU A 112 0.76 4.79 -0.12
C LEU A 112 2.15 4.15 -0.22
N PHE A 113 3.10 4.79 -0.93
CA PHE A 113 4.44 4.25 -1.22
C PHE A 113 5.59 5.13 -0.76
N ASP A 114 5.30 6.18 0.02
CA ASP A 114 6.31 6.92 0.78
C ASP A 114 6.35 6.40 2.21
N PHE A 115 7.52 6.34 2.83
CA PHE A 115 7.74 5.62 4.10
C PHE A 115 8.67 6.40 5.03
N ALA A 116 8.26 7.60 5.43
CA ALA A 116 9.01 8.42 6.39
C ALA A 116 9.19 7.70 7.74
N ASP A 117 10.38 7.74 8.33
CA ASP A 117 10.67 7.03 9.59
C ASP A 117 9.86 7.54 10.79
N ASP A 118 9.37 8.78 10.71
CA ASP A 118 8.58 9.48 11.72
C ASP A 118 7.09 9.65 11.32
N GLU A 119 6.60 8.82 10.39
CA GLU A 119 5.21 8.86 9.96
C GLU A 119 4.24 8.64 11.14
N GLN A 120 3.45 9.67 11.46
CA GLN A 120 2.46 9.62 12.54
C GLN A 120 1.08 9.26 12.00
N VAL A 121 0.42 8.34 12.70
CA VAL A 121 -0.96 7.94 12.42
C VAL A 121 -1.88 8.76 13.29
N GLU A 122 -2.59 9.70 12.68
CA GLU A 122 -3.62 10.50 13.36
C GLU A 122 -4.99 9.85 13.14
N VAL A 123 -5.72 9.63 14.25
CA VAL A 123 -7.05 9.00 14.26
C VAL A 123 -8.01 9.82 15.12
N TRP A 124 -9.25 10.02 14.66
CA TRP A 124 -10.29 10.73 15.40
C TRP A 124 -11.68 10.11 15.19
N PRO A 125 -12.65 10.30 16.10
CA PRO A 125 -14.03 9.91 15.89
C PRO A 125 -14.72 10.75 14.81
N GLU A 126 -15.66 10.16 14.08
CA GLU A 126 -16.51 10.87 13.12
C GLU A 126 -17.32 11.98 13.78
N GLY A 127 -17.19 13.21 13.27
CA GLY A 127 -17.88 14.41 13.78
C GLY A 127 -16.98 15.37 14.57
N ASP A 128 -15.82 14.92 15.04
CA ASP A 128 -14.78 15.80 15.58
C ASP A 128 -13.76 16.10 14.47
N PRO A 129 -13.48 17.38 14.12
CA PRO A 129 -12.40 17.67 13.20
C PRO A 129 -11.08 17.23 13.83
N ALA A 130 -10.13 16.76 13.00
CA ALA A 130 -8.76 16.52 13.44
C ALA A 130 -8.29 17.74 14.25
N THR A 131 -7.97 17.54 15.52
CA THR A 131 -7.41 18.60 16.35
C THR A 131 -6.15 19.07 15.65
N ASP A 132 -6.18 20.29 15.12
CA ASP A 132 -5.00 20.97 14.61
C ASP A 132 -3.87 20.75 15.62
N PRO A 133 -2.75 20.11 15.24
CA PRO A 133 -1.54 20.24 16.01
C PRO A 133 -0.99 21.64 15.70
N CYS A 134 -1.68 22.68 16.16
CA CYS A 134 -1.13 24.03 16.19
C CYS A 134 -0.16 24.13 17.35
N GLY A 135 1.09 23.82 17.03
CA GLY A 135 2.22 24.69 17.32
C GLY A 135 3.01 24.89 16.05
#